data_AF-A0A535WUL7-F1
#
_entry.id   AF-A0A535WUL7-F1
#
_cell.length_a   1.000
_cell.length_b   1.000
_cell.length_c   1.000
_cell.angle_alpha   90.00
_cell.angle_beta   90.00
_cell.angle_gamma   90.00
#
_symmetry.space_group_name_H-M   'P 1'
#
loop_
_entity.id
_entity.type
_entity.pdbx_description
1 polymer ?
#
loop_
_entity_poly.entity_id
_entity_poly.type
_entity_poly.pdbx_seq_one_letter_code
_entity_poly.pdbx_strand_id
1 'polypeptide(L)'
;MRRTAAFLSTGLLGVAALLGGLALDSYLHARDPGLAHREGLFTLGNPGHALLGIGIGLVVVGVVGAAYTALPFGVWVRRGLLAGALAMIVVSGDIAGWAASIERSTPAAGNQAAHAHVGAAASRQPTAAELEAATKLIVETRAAVGKYADLKAALAAGYKPMEPTDFQIVHYVNPAYMVDADILDPNHIQSLIYYNGKDGTQLIGAMYIMPRRGMDGPQVGGPLTVWHQHSNICFDNATGMAVAFAHSGFFDNNEKSGTCPRGSTNKTTPLMLHVWLIDNPDGPFATDMEPSVLGTSAPVA
;
A
#
# COMPACT_ATOMS: atom_id res chain seq x y z
N MET A 1 47.28 -19.54 -16.14
CA MET A 1 47.41 -19.32 -14.68
C MET A 1 47.20 -17.86 -14.28
N ARG A 2 48.03 -16.88 -14.69
CA ARG A 2 47.87 -15.45 -14.32
C ARG A 2 46.48 -14.84 -14.64
N ARG A 3 45.91 -15.13 -15.81
CA ARG A 3 44.60 -14.60 -16.23
C ARG A 3 43.44 -15.22 -15.43
N THR A 4 43.52 -16.53 -15.19
CA THR A 4 42.54 -17.25 -14.37
C THR A 4 42.53 -16.75 -12.94
N ALA A 5 43.71 -16.51 -12.35
CA ALA A 5 43.82 -15.93 -11.02
C ALA A 5 43.16 -14.55 -10.95
N ALA A 6 43.34 -13.68 -11.96
CA ALA A 6 42.69 -12.38 -12.01
C ALA A 6 41.16 -12.46 -12.04
N PHE A 7 40.59 -13.41 -12.81
CA PHE A 7 39.14 -13.61 -12.85
C PHE A 7 38.59 -14.20 -11.54
N LEU A 8 39.30 -15.14 -10.92
CA LEU A 8 38.93 -15.67 -9.61
C LEU A 8 38.98 -14.58 -8.52
N SER A 9 40.00 -13.71 -8.54
CA SER A 9 40.06 -12.55 -7.64
C SER A 9 38.91 -11.58 -7.88
N THR A 10 38.54 -11.33 -9.14
CA THR A 10 37.39 -10.49 -9.49
C THR A 10 36.08 -11.09 -8.95
N GLY A 11 35.90 -12.41 -9.08
CA GLY A 11 34.75 -13.11 -8.53
C GLY A 11 34.70 -13.04 -7.00
N LEU A 12 35.84 -13.21 -6.32
CA LEU A 12 35.94 -13.07 -4.87
C LEU A 12 35.59 -11.65 -4.39
N LEU A 13 36.04 -10.62 -5.09
CA LEU A 13 35.64 -9.23 -4.82
C LEU A 13 34.14 -9.03 -5.02
N GLY A 14 33.56 -9.67 -6.04
CA GLY A 14 32.11 -9.67 -6.25
C GLY A 14 31.33 -10.33 -5.10
N VAL A 15 31.79 -11.47 -4.59
CA VAL A 15 31.18 -12.13 -3.41
C VAL A 15 31.30 -11.25 -2.17
N ALA A 16 32.44 -10.60 -1.95
CA ALA A 16 32.62 -9.68 -0.82
C ALA A 16 31.67 -8.47 -0.92
N ALA A 17 31.48 -7.92 -2.13
CA ALA A 17 30.52 -6.85 -2.38
C ALA A 17 29.07 -7.32 -2.15
N LEU A 18 28.71 -8.54 -2.55
CA LEU A 18 27.39 -9.11 -2.28
C LEU A 18 27.11 -9.22 -0.77
N LEU A 19 28.03 -9.84 -0.02
CA LEU A 19 27.86 -10.03 1.42
C LEU A 19 27.87 -8.69 2.16
N GLY A 20 28.74 -7.76 1.76
CA GLY A 20 28.77 -6.40 2.31
C GLY A 20 27.50 -5.62 1.98
N GLY A 21 26.98 -5.76 0.76
CA GLY A 21 25.74 -5.12 0.32
C GLY A 21 24.54 -5.62 1.11
N LEU A 22 24.42 -6.95 1.29
CA LEU A 22 23.37 -7.56 2.09
C LEU A 22 23.46 -7.14 3.57
N ALA A 23 24.65 -7.11 4.15
CA ALA A 23 24.84 -6.69 5.54
C ALA A 23 24.51 -5.21 5.75
N LEU A 24 24.92 -4.35 4.80
CA LEU A 24 24.61 -2.92 4.82
C LEU A 24 23.11 -2.68 4.66
N ASP A 25 22.49 -3.37 3.71
CA ASP A 25 21.05 -3.28 3.47
C ASP A 25 20.25 -3.71 4.71
N SER A 26 20.59 -4.88 5.28
CA SER A 26 19.99 -5.37 6.53
C SER A 26 20.16 -4.38 7.68
N TYR A 27 21.31 -3.73 7.78
CA TYR A 27 21.58 -2.71 8.82
C TYR A 27 20.75 -1.44 8.60
N LEU A 28 20.59 -1.00 7.35
CA LEU A 28 19.78 0.17 7.01
C LEU A 28 18.30 -0.09 7.32
N HIS A 29 17.78 -1.27 6.97
CA HIS A 29 16.43 -1.69 7.34
C HIS A 29 16.24 -1.89 8.84
N ALA A 30 17.26 -2.35 9.57
CA ALA A 30 17.19 -2.48 11.03
C ALA A 30 17.18 -1.10 11.73
N ARG A 31 17.89 -0.11 11.18
CA ARG A 31 17.86 1.28 11.69
C ARG A 31 16.56 2.00 11.34
N ASP A 32 16.01 1.71 10.18
CA ASP A 32 14.80 2.33 9.68
C ASP A 32 13.89 1.28 9.03
N PRO A 33 13.02 0.64 9.83
CA PRO A 33 12.09 -0.37 9.31
C PRO A 33 11.15 0.18 8.22
N GLY A 34 10.92 1.50 8.19
CA GLY A 34 10.14 2.17 7.17
C GLY A 34 10.84 2.25 5.81
N LEU A 35 12.14 1.97 5.73
CA LEU A 35 12.92 1.99 4.48
C LEU A 35 12.36 0.99 3.45
N ALA A 36 11.85 -0.15 3.90
CA ALA A 36 11.22 -1.18 3.05
C ALA A 36 9.98 -0.67 2.31
N HIS A 37 9.33 0.38 2.82
CA HIS A 37 8.14 0.99 2.22
C HIS A 37 8.48 2.16 1.30
N ARG A 38 9.75 2.63 1.31
CA ARG A 38 10.22 3.81 0.57
C ARG A 38 11.15 3.45 -0.59
N GLU A 39 11.60 2.20 -0.64
CA GLU A 39 12.57 1.71 -1.61
C GLU A 39 12.01 0.48 -2.32
N GLY A 40 11.91 0.55 -3.65
CA GLY A 40 11.64 -0.64 -4.46
C GLY A 40 12.82 -1.61 -4.46
N LEU A 41 12.56 -2.85 -4.90
CA LEU A 41 13.49 -4.00 -4.87
C LEU A 41 14.86 -3.74 -5.52
N PHE A 42 15.01 -2.70 -6.37
CA PHE A 42 16.25 -2.38 -7.09
C PHE A 42 16.62 -0.89 -7.08
N THR A 43 16.24 -0.15 -6.05
CA THR A 43 16.57 1.28 -5.96
C THR A 43 18.07 1.51 -5.77
N LEU A 44 18.71 2.22 -6.71
CA LEU A 44 20.14 2.55 -6.63
C LEU A 44 20.46 3.66 -5.60
N GLY A 45 19.44 4.24 -4.97
CA GLY A 45 19.60 5.21 -3.89
C GLY A 45 20.06 4.58 -2.57
N ASN A 46 19.76 3.28 -2.37
CA ASN A 46 20.27 2.51 -1.25
C ASN A 46 21.68 1.98 -1.58
N PRO A 47 22.71 2.33 -0.78
CA PRO A 47 24.07 1.89 -1.03
C PRO A 47 24.24 0.35 -0.91
N GLY A 48 23.38 -0.32 -0.13
CA GLY A 48 23.28 -1.78 -0.06
C GLY A 48 22.85 -2.41 -1.39
N HIS A 49 21.74 -1.94 -1.97
CA HIS A 49 21.26 -2.38 -3.28
C HIS A 49 22.28 -2.13 -4.41
N ALA A 50 22.90 -0.94 -4.42
CA ALA A 50 23.93 -0.63 -5.40
C ALA A 50 25.12 -1.59 -5.30
N LEU A 51 25.56 -1.91 -4.07
CA LEU A 51 26.67 -2.81 -3.83
C LEU A 51 26.34 -4.26 -4.17
N LEU A 52 25.09 -4.69 -3.94
CA LEU A 52 24.57 -5.98 -4.41
C LEU A 52 24.63 -6.07 -5.94
N GLY A 53 24.13 -5.06 -6.67
CA GLY A 53 24.17 -5.02 -8.13
C GLY A 53 25.61 -5.08 -8.68
N ILE A 54 26.53 -4.30 -8.10
CA ILE A 54 27.97 -4.34 -8.45
C ILE A 54 28.56 -5.73 -8.17
N GLY A 55 28.21 -6.33 -7.03
CA GLY A 55 28.67 -7.65 -6.63
C GLY A 55 28.25 -8.75 -7.61
N ILE A 56 26.98 -8.75 -8.06
CA ILE A 56 26.48 -9.67 -9.09
C ILE A 56 27.31 -9.54 -10.36
N GLY A 57 27.53 -8.32 -10.85
CA GLY A 57 28.31 -8.08 -12.06
C GLY A 57 29.74 -8.62 -11.97
N LEU A 58 30.41 -8.39 -10.86
CA LEU A 58 31.78 -8.88 -10.62
C LEU A 58 31.86 -10.40 -10.50
N VAL A 59 30.87 -11.04 -9.85
CA VAL A 59 30.79 -12.52 -9.79
C VAL A 59 30.62 -13.10 -11.18
N VAL A 60 29.72 -12.53 -11.99
CA VAL A 60 29.48 -12.98 -13.37
C VAL A 60 30.76 -12.85 -14.21
N VAL A 61 31.43 -11.70 -14.17
CA VAL A 61 32.69 -11.48 -14.90
C VAL A 61 33.77 -12.45 -14.42
N GLY A 62 33.87 -12.67 -13.10
CA GLY A 62 34.85 -13.58 -12.51
C GLY A 62 34.62 -15.05 -12.89
N VAL A 63 33.39 -15.53 -12.78
CA VAL A 63 33.03 -16.93 -13.09
C VAL A 63 33.17 -17.21 -14.58
N VAL A 64 32.61 -16.34 -15.44
CA VAL A 64 32.67 -16.50 -16.90
C VAL A 64 34.12 -16.42 -17.40
N GLY A 65 34.91 -15.45 -16.90
CA GLY A 65 36.31 -15.31 -17.27
C GLY A 65 37.20 -16.45 -16.75
N ALA A 66 36.95 -16.96 -15.54
CA ALA A 66 37.64 -18.13 -15.01
C ALA A 66 37.31 -19.39 -15.81
N ALA A 67 36.03 -19.63 -16.12
CA ALA A 67 35.58 -20.75 -16.95
C ALA A 67 36.22 -20.72 -18.35
N TYR A 68 36.26 -19.53 -18.97
CA TYR A 68 36.85 -19.35 -20.30
C TYR A 68 38.36 -19.63 -20.33
N THR A 69 39.07 -19.34 -19.23
CA THR A 69 40.54 -19.47 -19.16
C THR A 69 41.04 -20.77 -18.55
N ALA A 70 40.24 -21.45 -17.73
CA ALA A 70 40.66 -22.64 -16.97
C ALA A 70 40.19 -23.96 -17.59
N LEU A 71 39.04 -23.98 -18.27
CA LEU A 71 38.44 -25.25 -18.70
C LEU A 71 39.05 -25.75 -20.02
N PRO A 72 39.50 -27.02 -20.11
CA PRO A 72 40.13 -27.60 -21.29
C PRO A 72 39.10 -28.01 -22.38
N PHE A 73 38.07 -27.20 -22.60
CA PHE A 73 37.04 -27.47 -23.60
C PHE A 73 37.37 -26.85 -24.96
N GLY A 74 36.92 -27.51 -26.03
CA GLY A 74 37.03 -26.98 -27.40
C GLY A 74 36.32 -25.65 -27.58
N VAL A 75 36.77 -24.85 -28.57
CA VAL A 75 36.33 -23.45 -28.80
C VAL A 75 34.80 -23.31 -28.88
N TRP A 76 34.11 -24.31 -29.41
CA TRP A 76 32.64 -24.35 -29.52
C TRP A 76 31.92 -24.43 -28.17
N VAL A 77 32.43 -25.22 -27.22
CA VAL A 77 31.85 -25.34 -25.87
C VAL A 77 32.05 -24.05 -25.07
N ARG A 78 33.21 -23.39 -25.22
CA ARG A 78 33.47 -22.08 -24.60
C ARG A 78 32.53 -21.00 -25.12
N ARG A 79 32.23 -21.01 -26.43
CA ARG A 79 31.25 -20.09 -27.05
C ARG A 79 29.82 -20.37 -26.57
N GLY A 80 29.45 -21.65 -26.40
CA GLY A 80 28.14 -22.04 -25.86
C GLY A 80 27.93 -21.56 -24.41
N LEU A 81 28.93 -21.73 -23.54
CA LEU A 81 28.87 -21.24 -22.16
C LEU A 81 28.77 -19.71 -22.09
N LEU A 82 29.52 -18.99 -22.93
CA LEU A 82 29.43 -17.53 -23.04
C LEU A 82 28.05 -17.08 -23.50
N ALA A 83 27.49 -17.71 -24.53
CA ALA A 83 26.16 -17.40 -25.04
C ALA A 83 25.07 -17.70 -23.99
N GLY A 84 25.17 -18.81 -23.27
CA GLY A 84 24.25 -19.15 -22.18
C GLY A 84 24.31 -18.18 -21.01
N ALA A 85 25.52 -17.76 -20.60
CA ALA A 85 25.69 -16.75 -19.57
C ALA A 85 25.11 -15.39 -20.00
N LEU A 86 25.36 -14.96 -21.25
CA LEU A 86 24.79 -13.73 -21.79
C LEU A 86 23.27 -13.77 -21.86
N ALA A 87 22.69 -14.90 -22.29
CA ALA A 87 21.24 -15.09 -22.33
C ALA A 87 20.62 -15.01 -20.93
N MET A 88 21.23 -15.62 -19.92
CA MET A 88 20.75 -15.54 -18.53
C MET A 88 20.83 -14.13 -17.95
N ILE A 89 21.86 -13.35 -18.29
CA ILE A 89 21.99 -11.95 -17.88
C ILE A 89 20.88 -11.09 -18.51
N VAL A 90 20.61 -11.28 -19.81
CA VAL A 90 19.55 -10.56 -20.51
C VAL A 90 18.18 -10.92 -19.93
N VAL A 91 17.88 -12.21 -19.78
CA VAL A 91 16.60 -12.67 -19.21
C VAL A 91 16.40 -12.18 -17.78
N SER A 92 17.43 -12.21 -16.94
CA SER A 92 17.33 -11.68 -15.57
C SER A 92 17.14 -10.16 -15.55
N GLY A 93 17.81 -9.42 -16.44
CA GLY A 93 17.59 -7.99 -16.64
C GLY A 93 16.18 -7.64 -17.10
N ASP A 94 15.62 -8.43 -18.03
CA ASP A 94 14.25 -8.25 -18.54
C ASP A 94 13.21 -8.55 -17.45
N ILE A 95 13.41 -9.61 -16.66
CA ILE A 95 12.53 -9.94 -15.52
C ILE A 95 12.59 -8.84 -14.45
N ALA A 96 13.78 -8.34 -14.13
CA ALA A 96 13.94 -7.24 -13.18
C ALA A 96 13.31 -5.94 -13.70
N GLY A 97 13.47 -5.64 -14.98
CA GLY A 97 12.85 -4.50 -15.64
C GLY A 97 11.31 -4.60 -15.68
N TRP A 98 10.77 -5.79 -15.92
CA TRP A 98 9.34 -6.08 -15.87
C TRP A 98 8.79 -5.96 -14.44
N ALA A 99 9.47 -6.53 -13.44
CA ALA A 99 9.08 -6.41 -12.03
C ALA A 99 9.07 -4.93 -11.58
N ALA A 100 10.11 -4.17 -11.92
CA ALA A 100 10.19 -2.74 -11.64
C ALA A 100 9.15 -1.92 -12.45
N SER A 101 8.68 -2.44 -13.59
CA SER A 101 7.57 -1.84 -14.33
C SER A 101 6.23 -2.13 -13.66
N ILE A 102 5.99 -3.32 -13.10
CA ILE A 102 4.76 -3.64 -12.37
C ILE A 102 4.63 -2.75 -11.13
N GLU A 103 5.72 -2.57 -10.37
CA GLU A 103 5.75 -1.64 -9.23
C GLU A 103 5.39 -0.19 -9.62
N ARG A 104 5.75 0.23 -10.84
CA ARG A 104 5.44 1.57 -11.37
C ARG A 104 4.07 1.66 -12.05
N SER A 105 3.52 0.53 -12.46
CA SER A 105 2.32 0.45 -13.31
C SER A 105 1.08 0.00 -12.55
N THR A 106 1.08 -0.15 -11.23
CA THR A 106 -0.16 -0.30 -10.44
C THR A 106 -0.96 1.00 -10.52
N PRO A 107 -2.02 1.07 -11.35
CA PRO A 107 -2.82 2.27 -11.50
C PRO A 107 -4.01 2.16 -10.55
N ALA A 108 -4.12 3.09 -9.59
CA ALA A 108 -5.35 3.39 -8.89
C ALA A 108 -6.38 4.06 -9.84
N ALA A 109 -6.78 3.34 -10.88
CA ALA A 109 -7.67 3.80 -11.93
C ALA A 109 -9.02 3.09 -11.87
N GLY A 110 -9.66 3.17 -10.70
CA GLY A 110 -11.11 3.01 -10.56
C GLY A 110 -11.71 4.35 -10.14
N ASN A 111 -12.59 4.94 -10.96
CA ASN A 111 -13.49 6.04 -10.57
C ASN A 111 -12.89 7.35 -9.98
N GLN A 112 -11.77 7.85 -10.51
CA GLN A 112 -11.19 9.14 -10.08
C GLN A 112 -12.11 10.37 -10.25
N ALA A 113 -13.15 10.32 -11.11
CA ALA A 113 -14.09 11.44 -11.25
C ALA A 113 -15.08 11.55 -10.08
N ALA A 114 -15.23 10.49 -9.29
CA ALA A 114 -16.19 10.38 -8.20
C ALA A 114 -15.57 10.46 -6.80
N HIS A 115 -14.25 10.41 -6.72
CA HIS A 115 -13.46 10.50 -5.50
C HIS A 115 -12.52 11.70 -5.64
N ALA A 116 -12.71 12.72 -4.80
CA ALA A 116 -11.89 13.91 -4.83
C ALA A 116 -11.03 13.98 -3.57
N HIS A 117 -9.73 14.14 -3.74
CA HIS A 117 -8.81 14.48 -2.66
C HIS A 117 -8.84 16.00 -2.45
N VAL A 118 -8.88 16.44 -1.20
CA VAL A 118 -8.80 17.86 -0.85
C VAL A 118 -7.56 18.06 0.02
N GLY A 119 -6.72 19.00 -0.39
CA GLY A 119 -5.32 19.07 0.00
C GLY A 119 -4.44 18.43 -1.07
N ALA A 120 -3.43 19.16 -1.54
CA ALA A 120 -2.45 18.55 -2.41
C ALA A 120 -1.82 17.39 -1.63
N ALA A 121 -1.98 16.16 -2.12
CA ALA A 121 -1.00 15.10 -1.87
C ALA A 121 0.30 15.64 -2.47
N ALA A 122 0.98 16.49 -1.71
CA ALA A 122 2.20 17.11 -2.15
C ALA A 122 3.13 15.93 -2.44
N SER A 123 3.65 15.85 -3.66
CA SER A 123 4.61 14.83 -4.10
C SER A 123 5.98 15.05 -3.44
N ARG A 124 5.97 15.33 -2.14
CA ARG A 124 7.11 15.57 -1.27
C ARG A 124 7.11 14.53 -0.17
N GLN A 125 8.27 14.31 0.39
CA GLN A 125 8.39 13.51 1.60
C GLN A 125 7.76 14.25 2.80
N PRO A 126 7.14 13.53 3.75
CA PRO A 126 6.71 14.11 5.01
C PRO A 126 7.91 14.61 5.81
N THR A 127 7.71 15.67 6.58
CA THR A 127 8.68 16.12 7.59
C THR A 127 8.68 15.15 8.78
N ALA A 128 9.71 15.20 9.62
CA ALA A 128 9.77 14.38 10.83
C ALA A 128 8.57 14.61 11.77
N ALA A 129 8.14 15.86 11.93
CA ALA A 129 6.98 16.21 12.76
C ALA A 129 5.66 15.68 12.16
N GLU A 130 5.50 15.73 10.84
CA GLU A 130 4.36 15.15 10.15
C GLU A 130 4.33 13.62 10.28
N LEU A 131 5.49 12.96 10.13
CA LEU A 131 5.59 11.52 10.34
C LEU A 131 5.25 11.15 11.79
N GLU A 132 5.78 11.86 12.77
CA GLU A 132 5.48 11.66 14.19
C GLU A 132 3.97 11.84 14.48
N ALA A 133 3.35 12.90 13.95
CA ALA A 133 1.93 13.15 14.12
C ALA A 133 1.05 12.07 13.45
N ALA A 134 1.43 11.62 12.25
CA ALA A 134 0.76 10.53 11.54
C ALA A 134 0.86 9.21 12.33
N THR A 135 2.05 8.86 12.81
CA THR A 135 2.26 7.67 13.64
C THR A 135 1.46 7.76 14.94
N LYS A 136 1.47 8.92 15.60
CA LYS A 136 0.69 9.15 16.82
C LYS A 136 -0.80 8.92 16.57
N LEU A 137 -1.36 9.48 15.50
CA LEU A 137 -2.76 9.30 15.14
C LEU A 137 -3.11 7.81 14.94
N ILE A 138 -2.26 7.03 14.26
CA ILE A 138 -2.46 5.57 14.08
C ILE A 138 -2.48 4.86 15.44
N VAL A 139 -1.48 5.12 16.28
CA VAL A 139 -1.32 4.45 17.58
C VAL A 139 -2.49 4.76 18.52
N GLU A 140 -2.88 6.03 18.62
CA GLU A 140 -3.97 6.45 19.49
C GLU A 140 -5.32 5.93 18.98
N THR A 141 -5.55 5.98 17.66
CA THR A 141 -6.76 5.41 17.03
C THR A 141 -6.87 3.92 17.35
N ARG A 142 -5.79 3.14 17.10
CA ARG A 142 -5.75 1.69 17.39
C ARG A 142 -6.05 1.38 18.85
N ALA A 143 -5.46 2.13 19.77
CA ALA A 143 -5.69 1.95 21.20
C ALA A 143 -7.16 2.25 21.57
N ALA A 144 -7.73 3.33 21.05
CA ALA A 144 -9.09 3.76 21.39
C ALA A 144 -10.17 2.82 20.84
N VAL A 145 -9.97 2.28 19.63
CA VAL A 145 -10.96 1.39 18.99
C VAL A 145 -10.82 -0.07 19.38
N GLY A 146 -9.76 -0.47 20.11
CA GLY A 146 -9.55 -1.87 20.48
C GLY A 146 -10.73 -2.50 21.22
N LYS A 147 -11.47 -1.72 22.01
CA LYS A 147 -12.71 -2.15 22.69
C LYS A 147 -13.87 -2.48 21.74
N TYR A 148 -13.81 -1.97 20.51
CA TYR A 148 -14.80 -2.20 19.45
C TYR A 148 -14.41 -3.36 18.52
N ALA A 149 -13.36 -4.12 18.83
CA ALA A 149 -13.10 -5.38 18.13
C ALA A 149 -14.33 -6.32 18.18
N ASP A 150 -15.10 -6.28 19.28
CA ASP A 150 -16.45 -6.84 19.32
C ASP A 150 -17.46 -5.81 18.77
N LEU A 151 -18.11 -6.16 17.66
CA LEU A 151 -19.16 -5.33 17.05
C LEU A 151 -20.29 -4.99 18.04
N LYS A 152 -20.62 -5.88 18.98
CA LYS A 152 -21.65 -5.61 19.99
C LYS A 152 -21.28 -4.43 20.88
N ALA A 153 -20.00 -4.24 21.19
CA ALA A 153 -19.52 -3.10 21.97
C ALA A 153 -19.69 -1.79 21.18
N ALA A 154 -19.47 -1.82 19.86
CA ALA A 154 -19.71 -0.65 19.00
C ALA A 154 -21.21 -0.31 18.94
N LEU A 155 -22.07 -1.31 18.71
CA LEU A 155 -23.52 -1.11 18.71
C LEU A 155 -24.02 -0.56 20.05
N ALA A 156 -23.52 -1.08 21.17
CA ALA A 156 -23.85 -0.59 22.51
C ALA A 156 -23.37 0.86 22.76
N ALA A 157 -22.28 1.26 22.11
CA ALA A 157 -21.76 2.63 22.16
C ALA A 157 -22.48 3.60 21.19
N GLY A 158 -23.49 3.13 20.45
CA GLY A 158 -24.34 3.96 19.60
C GLY A 158 -23.92 4.02 18.13
N TYR A 159 -22.91 3.24 17.72
CA TYR A 159 -22.58 3.09 16.31
C TYR A 159 -23.68 2.32 15.56
N LYS A 160 -23.96 2.74 14.33
CA LYS A 160 -25.02 2.18 13.47
C LYS A 160 -24.47 1.93 12.07
N PRO A 161 -24.88 0.85 11.39
CA PRO A 161 -24.41 0.56 10.04
C PRO A 161 -24.84 1.68 9.08
N MET A 162 -23.91 2.09 8.22
CA MET A 162 -24.15 3.04 7.13
C MET A 162 -24.51 2.31 5.82
N GLU A 163 -24.07 1.06 5.66
CA GLU A 163 -24.40 0.16 4.55
C GLU A 163 -25.24 -1.04 5.04
N PRO A 164 -25.89 -1.79 4.12
CA PRO A 164 -26.43 -3.11 4.44
C PRO A 164 -25.38 -4.01 5.11
N THR A 165 -25.76 -4.66 6.21
CA THR A 165 -24.80 -5.39 7.07
C THR A 165 -24.23 -6.67 6.44
N ASP A 166 -24.81 -7.12 5.33
CA ASP A 166 -24.36 -8.25 4.52
C ASP A 166 -23.27 -7.88 3.50
N PHE A 167 -22.92 -6.60 3.39
CA PHE A 167 -21.79 -6.16 2.57
C PHE A 167 -20.47 -6.66 3.15
N GLN A 168 -19.47 -6.81 2.29
CA GLN A 168 -18.16 -7.33 2.70
C GLN A 168 -17.39 -6.34 3.58
N ILE A 169 -17.50 -5.05 3.31
CA ILE A 169 -16.99 -3.97 4.16
C ILE A 169 -18.19 -3.11 4.57
N VAL A 170 -18.32 -2.86 5.86
CA VAL A 170 -19.43 -2.07 6.44
C VAL A 170 -18.85 -1.02 7.37
N HIS A 171 -19.22 0.23 7.14
CA HIS A 171 -18.98 1.34 8.04
C HIS A 171 -20.08 1.41 9.07
N TYR A 172 -19.70 1.47 10.33
CA TYR A 172 -20.59 1.74 11.44
C TYR A 172 -20.30 3.14 11.94
N VAL A 173 -21.22 4.07 11.71
CA VAL A 173 -21.09 5.49 12.05
C VAL A 173 -21.76 5.79 13.39
N ASN A 174 -21.21 6.71 14.17
CA ASN A 174 -21.86 7.20 15.39
C ASN A 174 -22.54 8.55 15.13
N PRO A 175 -23.88 8.62 15.02
CA PRO A 175 -24.57 9.87 14.70
C PRO A 175 -24.32 11.00 15.71
N ALA A 176 -24.01 10.68 16.97
CA ALA A 176 -23.68 11.68 17.97
C ALA A 176 -22.38 12.41 17.60
N TYR A 177 -21.37 11.69 17.12
CA TYR A 177 -20.06 12.25 16.79
C TYR A 177 -20.00 12.93 15.42
N MET A 178 -21.04 12.76 14.59
CA MET A 178 -21.12 13.38 13.25
C MET A 178 -21.46 14.88 13.29
N VAL A 179 -22.00 15.38 14.41
CA VAL A 179 -22.43 16.77 14.56
C VAL A 179 -21.50 17.61 15.44
N ASP A 180 -20.60 16.96 16.16
CA ASP A 180 -19.65 17.58 17.08
C ASP A 180 -18.46 18.19 16.32
N ALA A 181 -17.71 19.07 16.97
CA ALA A 181 -16.53 19.74 16.39
C ALA A 181 -15.20 19.00 16.67
N ASP A 182 -15.27 17.80 17.23
CA ASP A 182 -14.10 17.01 17.60
C ASP A 182 -13.48 16.38 16.34
N ILE A 183 -12.45 17.05 15.83
CA ILE A 183 -11.71 16.66 14.64
C ILE A 183 -10.45 15.91 15.07
N LEU A 184 -10.28 14.67 14.58
CA LEU A 184 -9.15 13.80 14.91
C LEU A 184 -9.00 13.53 16.43
N ASP A 185 -10.11 13.40 17.17
CA ASP A 185 -10.09 12.89 18.54
C ASP A 185 -10.28 11.35 18.55
N PRO A 186 -9.26 10.56 18.93
CA PRO A 186 -9.37 9.11 19.03
C PRO A 186 -10.47 8.61 19.97
N ASN A 187 -10.93 9.45 20.91
CA ASN A 187 -12.04 9.09 21.81
C ASN A 187 -13.43 9.37 21.21
N HIS A 188 -13.51 10.12 20.10
CA HIS A 188 -14.73 10.51 19.41
C HIS A 188 -14.61 10.21 17.89
N ILE A 189 -14.46 8.93 17.55
CA ILE A 189 -14.29 8.47 16.16
C ILE A 189 -15.64 8.37 15.45
N GLN A 190 -15.79 9.07 14.33
CA GLN A 190 -17.08 9.14 13.62
C GLN A 190 -17.52 7.81 13.00
N SER A 191 -16.58 6.98 12.55
CA SER A 191 -16.89 5.72 11.86
C SER A 191 -15.88 4.61 12.18
N LEU A 192 -16.39 3.40 12.39
CA LEU A 192 -15.64 2.15 12.54
C LEU A 192 -15.87 1.28 11.32
N ILE A 193 -14.83 0.60 10.85
CA ILE A 193 -14.87 -0.15 9.58
C ILE A 193 -14.69 -1.62 9.87
N TYR A 194 -15.67 -2.42 9.46
CA TYR A 194 -15.66 -3.86 9.66
C TYR A 194 -15.60 -4.61 8.34
N TYR A 195 -14.84 -5.68 8.32
CA TYR A 195 -14.80 -6.67 7.25
C TYR A 195 -15.57 -7.92 7.66
N ASN A 196 -16.53 -8.33 6.85
CA ASN A 196 -17.26 -9.59 6.98
C ASN A 196 -16.52 -10.68 6.22
N GLY A 197 -15.56 -11.33 6.89
CA GLY A 197 -14.75 -12.41 6.34
C GLY A 197 -15.26 -13.81 6.67
N LYS A 198 -14.55 -14.81 6.14
CA LYS A 198 -14.78 -16.23 6.47
C LYS A 198 -14.67 -16.54 7.97
N ASP A 199 -13.81 -15.81 8.67
CA ASP A 199 -13.55 -15.97 10.10
C ASP A 199 -14.46 -15.10 10.98
N GLY A 200 -15.48 -14.49 10.36
CA GLY A 200 -16.44 -13.59 10.99
C GLY A 200 -16.13 -12.10 10.74
N THR A 201 -16.90 -11.25 11.43
CA THR A 201 -16.79 -9.80 11.35
C THR A 201 -15.56 -9.32 12.13
N GLN A 202 -14.67 -8.58 11.47
CA GLN A 202 -13.42 -8.08 12.04
C GLN A 202 -13.33 -6.57 11.91
N LEU A 203 -12.88 -5.88 12.97
CA LEU A 203 -12.59 -4.45 12.91
C LEU A 203 -11.29 -4.23 12.14
N ILE A 204 -11.36 -3.59 10.99
CA ILE A 204 -10.22 -3.40 10.08
C ILE A 204 -9.75 -1.93 9.99
N GLY A 205 -10.57 -0.99 10.42
CA GLY A 205 -10.27 0.42 10.26
C GLY A 205 -11.14 1.33 11.11
N ALA A 206 -10.76 2.59 11.13
CA ALA A 206 -11.54 3.70 11.64
C ALA A 206 -11.52 4.83 10.59
N MET A 207 -12.51 5.71 10.65
CA MET A 207 -12.58 6.87 9.77
C MET A 207 -13.05 8.09 10.54
N TYR A 208 -12.27 9.15 10.44
CA TYR A 208 -12.63 10.48 10.91
C TYR A 208 -13.39 11.21 9.81
N ILE A 209 -14.48 11.88 10.16
CA ILE A 209 -15.33 12.56 9.20
C ILE A 209 -15.52 14.01 9.65
N MET A 210 -15.31 14.95 8.73
CA MET A 210 -15.50 16.36 8.99
C MET A 210 -16.98 16.67 9.30
N PRO A 211 -17.27 17.59 10.24
CA PRO A 211 -18.64 17.82 10.70
C PRO A 211 -19.59 18.34 9.61
N ARG A 212 -19.03 19.01 8.59
CA ARG A 212 -19.78 19.59 7.47
C ARG A 212 -19.00 19.53 6.18
N ARG A 213 -19.72 19.47 5.06
CA ARG A 213 -19.15 19.58 3.71
C ARG A 213 -18.48 20.93 3.50
N GLY A 214 -17.40 20.94 2.72
CA GLY A 214 -16.62 22.14 2.41
C GLY A 214 -15.77 22.66 3.58
N MET A 215 -15.67 21.90 4.68
CA MET A 215 -14.70 22.16 5.74
C MET A 215 -13.47 21.31 5.50
N ASP A 216 -12.31 21.96 5.39
CA ASP A 216 -11.03 21.28 5.21
C ASP A 216 -10.60 20.57 6.50
N GLY A 217 -10.09 19.36 6.36
CA GLY A 217 -9.50 18.60 7.46
C GLY A 217 -8.06 19.01 7.73
N PRO A 218 -7.58 18.91 8.99
CA PRO A 218 -6.20 19.24 9.34
C PRO A 218 -5.23 18.23 8.73
N GLN A 219 -4.17 18.73 8.09
CA GLN A 219 -3.14 17.92 7.42
C GLN A 219 -2.01 17.53 8.39
N VAL A 220 -2.35 16.90 9.52
CA VAL A 220 -1.41 16.64 10.64
C VAL A 220 -0.19 15.82 10.21
N GLY A 221 -0.37 14.89 9.29
CA GLY A 221 0.68 14.03 8.73
C GLY A 221 1.22 14.51 7.38
N GLY A 222 0.96 15.75 6.99
CA GLY A 222 1.37 16.26 5.69
C GLY A 222 0.87 15.34 4.55
N PRO A 223 1.72 14.95 3.58
CA PRO A 223 1.31 14.12 2.44
C PRO A 223 0.80 12.72 2.83
N LEU A 224 0.91 12.28 4.09
CA LEU A 224 0.42 10.99 4.55
C LEU A 224 -1.07 10.98 4.93
N THR A 225 -1.66 12.11 5.32
CA THR A 225 -3.01 12.17 5.92
C THR A 225 -4.02 12.82 4.98
N VAL A 226 -4.08 12.35 3.74
CA VAL A 226 -4.86 13.02 2.69
C VAL A 226 -6.36 12.82 2.92
N TRP A 227 -7.05 13.93 3.16
CA TRP A 227 -8.51 13.94 3.27
C TRP A 227 -9.15 13.78 1.89
N HIS A 228 -10.24 13.06 1.83
CA HIS A 228 -10.98 12.83 0.58
C HIS A 228 -12.48 12.87 0.82
N GLN A 229 -13.24 13.01 -0.25
CA GLN A 229 -14.70 12.90 -0.25
C GLN A 229 -15.16 12.06 -1.44
N HIS A 230 -16.31 11.43 -1.25
CA HIS A 230 -17.03 10.75 -2.31
C HIS A 230 -18.17 11.63 -2.82
N SER A 231 -18.34 11.68 -4.14
CA SER A 231 -19.44 12.38 -4.83
C SER A 231 -20.34 11.44 -5.65
N ASN A 232 -20.21 10.13 -5.44
CA ASN A 232 -20.98 9.10 -6.13
C ASN A 232 -21.80 8.20 -5.20
N ILE A 233 -21.83 8.44 -3.89
CA ILE A 233 -22.59 7.55 -2.98
C ILE A 233 -24.08 7.86 -3.08
N CYS A 234 -24.86 6.82 -3.34
CA CYS A 234 -26.31 6.86 -3.34
C CYS A 234 -26.85 6.49 -1.95
N PHE A 235 -27.50 7.45 -1.30
CA PHE A 235 -28.13 7.25 0.00
C PHE A 235 -29.63 7.02 -0.16
N ASP A 236 -30.15 5.95 0.42
CA ASP A 236 -31.59 5.71 0.50
C ASP A 236 -32.29 6.87 1.22
N ASN A 237 -33.37 7.39 0.63
CA ASN A 237 -34.01 8.61 1.12
C ASN A 237 -34.79 8.40 2.42
N ALA A 238 -35.18 7.18 2.74
CA ALA A 238 -35.97 6.87 3.94
C ALA A 238 -35.08 6.53 5.14
N THR A 239 -34.02 5.76 4.91
CA THR A 239 -33.13 5.21 5.95
C THR A 239 -31.83 5.98 6.09
N GLY A 240 -31.38 6.66 5.03
CA GLY A 240 -30.07 7.31 4.98
C GLY A 240 -28.90 6.34 4.77
N MET A 241 -29.16 5.05 4.53
CA MET A 241 -28.09 4.07 4.25
C MET A 241 -27.48 4.29 2.88
N ALA A 242 -26.17 4.11 2.75
CA ALA A 242 -25.48 4.00 1.48
C ALA A 242 -25.83 2.65 0.83
N VAL A 243 -26.53 2.70 -0.30
CA VAL A 243 -27.11 1.52 -0.96
C VAL A 243 -26.49 1.22 -2.33
N ALA A 244 -25.77 2.18 -2.93
CA ALA A 244 -25.09 2.01 -4.20
C ALA A 244 -24.05 3.10 -4.42
N PHE A 245 -23.21 2.91 -5.44
CA PHE A 245 -22.37 3.96 -6.02
C PHE A 245 -22.88 4.30 -7.42
N ALA A 246 -23.22 5.56 -7.66
CA ALA A 246 -23.47 6.09 -8.98
C ALA A 246 -22.23 5.90 -9.87
N HIS A 247 -22.46 5.62 -11.15
CA HIS A 247 -21.39 5.35 -12.13
C HIS A 247 -20.50 4.17 -11.74
N SER A 248 -21.08 3.10 -11.18
CA SER A 248 -20.37 1.84 -10.92
C SER A 248 -20.95 0.71 -11.77
N GLY A 249 -20.09 0.07 -12.56
CA GLY A 249 -20.49 -1.04 -13.44
C GLY A 249 -21.03 -2.27 -12.70
N PHE A 250 -20.87 -2.34 -11.37
CA PHE A 250 -21.38 -3.41 -10.51
C PHE A 250 -22.89 -3.31 -10.24
N PHE A 251 -23.46 -2.08 -10.29
CA PHE A 251 -24.89 -1.82 -10.06
C PHE A 251 -25.61 -1.27 -11.31
N ASP A 252 -24.92 -1.19 -12.46
CA ASP A 252 -25.47 -0.71 -13.72
C ASP A 252 -26.22 -1.85 -14.46
N ASN A 253 -27.42 -2.18 -13.99
CA ASN A 253 -28.34 -3.08 -14.70
C ASN A 253 -29.07 -2.30 -15.80
N ASN A 254 -28.40 -2.08 -16.94
CA ASN A 254 -28.97 -1.75 -18.25
C ASN A 254 -30.30 -0.97 -18.26
N GLU A 255 -30.28 0.29 -17.79
CA GLU A 255 -31.01 1.43 -18.38
C GLU A 255 -30.75 2.71 -17.55
N LYS A 256 -29.96 3.64 -18.15
CA LYS A 256 -29.47 4.93 -17.61
C LYS A 256 -28.19 4.83 -16.76
N SER A 257 -27.07 4.79 -17.49
CA SER A 257 -25.72 5.08 -17.02
C SER A 257 -25.68 6.11 -15.88
N GLY A 258 -25.27 5.67 -14.69
CA GLY A 258 -24.78 6.60 -13.68
C GLY A 258 -25.79 7.24 -12.73
N THR A 259 -27.06 6.82 -12.72
CA THR A 259 -28.06 7.39 -11.79
C THR A 259 -28.35 6.47 -10.60
N CYS A 260 -28.59 7.05 -9.43
CA CYS A 260 -28.89 6.29 -8.21
C CYS A 260 -30.18 5.45 -8.34
N PRO A 261 -30.25 4.28 -7.66
CA PRO A 261 -31.47 3.47 -7.60
C PRO A 261 -32.70 4.29 -7.18
N ARG A 262 -33.87 3.92 -7.70
CA ARG A 262 -35.13 4.62 -7.37
C ARG A 262 -35.34 4.62 -5.85
N GLY A 263 -35.60 5.80 -5.28
CA GLY A 263 -35.74 5.97 -3.83
C GLY A 263 -34.45 6.37 -3.11
N SER A 264 -33.33 6.48 -3.83
CA SER A 264 -32.06 6.98 -3.29
C SER A 264 -31.58 8.22 -4.03
N THR A 265 -30.71 9.01 -3.38
CA THR A 265 -30.16 10.25 -3.93
C THR A 265 -28.65 10.28 -3.78
N ASN A 266 -27.95 10.72 -4.84
CA ASN A 266 -26.50 10.95 -4.77
C ASN A 266 -26.22 12.16 -3.89
N LYS A 267 -25.33 12.01 -2.91
CA LYS A 267 -24.87 13.12 -2.07
C LYS A 267 -23.35 13.07 -1.94
N THR A 268 -22.72 14.24 -2.07
CA THR A 268 -21.32 14.40 -1.68
C THR A 268 -21.18 14.26 -0.18
N THR A 269 -20.19 13.50 0.26
CA THR A 269 -19.85 13.33 1.68
C THR A 269 -19.00 14.49 2.19
N PRO A 270 -19.00 14.78 3.51
CA PRO A 270 -17.93 15.59 4.11
C PRO A 270 -16.57 14.93 3.87
N LEU A 271 -15.50 15.70 4.03
CA LEU A 271 -14.16 15.13 3.97
C LEU A 271 -13.97 14.08 5.06
N MET A 272 -13.24 13.03 4.70
CA MET A 272 -12.97 11.89 5.55
C MET A 272 -11.51 11.47 5.44
N LEU A 273 -11.00 10.92 6.55
CA LEU A 273 -9.66 10.38 6.67
C LEU A 273 -9.75 8.97 7.26
N HIS A 274 -9.31 7.99 6.49
CA HIS A 274 -9.21 6.61 6.91
C HIS A 274 -7.97 6.38 7.77
N VAL A 275 -8.08 5.51 8.76
CA VAL A 275 -6.96 4.95 9.53
C VAL A 275 -7.14 3.43 9.58
N TRP A 276 -6.32 2.72 8.84
CA TRP A 276 -6.38 1.26 8.75
C TRP A 276 -5.67 0.60 9.93
N LEU A 277 -6.34 -0.38 10.55
CA LEU A 277 -5.79 -1.19 11.65
C LEU A 277 -5.06 -2.44 11.15
N ILE A 278 -5.25 -2.77 9.88
CA ILE A 278 -4.57 -3.83 9.16
C ILE A 278 -3.69 -3.23 8.06
N ASP A 279 -2.81 -4.04 7.50
CA ASP A 279 -1.96 -3.59 6.40
C ASP A 279 -2.82 -3.29 5.17
N ASN A 280 -2.67 -2.07 4.67
CA ASN A 280 -3.22 -1.62 3.41
C ASN A 280 -2.05 -1.42 2.44
N PRO A 281 -2.07 -2.02 1.23
CA PRO A 281 -1.00 -1.88 0.25
C PRO A 281 -0.65 -0.43 -0.10
N ASP A 282 -1.63 0.46 -0.07
CA ASP A 282 -1.47 1.88 -0.39
C ASP A 282 -1.16 2.74 0.87
N GLY A 283 -1.00 2.09 2.02
CA GLY A 283 -0.56 2.69 3.27
C GLY A 283 -1.69 2.90 4.31
N PRO A 284 -1.33 3.22 5.56
CA PRO A 284 -2.26 3.22 6.70
C PRO A 284 -3.36 4.29 6.63
N PHE A 285 -3.25 5.25 5.72
CA PHE A 285 -4.24 6.32 5.48
C PHE A 285 -4.83 6.28 4.07
N ALA A 286 -4.64 5.17 3.33
CA ALA A 286 -5.21 5.01 2.00
C ALA A 286 -6.73 5.25 2.00
N THR A 287 -7.23 5.84 0.92
CA THR A 287 -8.63 6.27 0.82
C THR A 287 -9.64 5.13 0.72
N ASP A 288 -9.15 3.93 0.41
CA ASP A 288 -9.93 2.75 0.14
C ASP A 288 -9.15 1.50 0.55
N MET A 289 -9.88 0.42 0.71
CA MET A 289 -9.34 -0.91 0.95
C MET A 289 -9.95 -1.85 -0.08
N GLU A 290 -9.12 -2.38 -0.95
CA GLU A 290 -9.53 -3.31 -1.99
C GLU A 290 -9.90 -4.66 -1.35
N PRO A 291 -11.17 -5.12 -1.41
CA PRO A 291 -11.57 -6.31 -0.68
C PRO A 291 -10.85 -7.59 -1.12
N SER A 292 -10.30 -7.64 -2.34
CA SER A 292 -9.49 -8.77 -2.79
C SER A 292 -8.15 -8.92 -2.06
N VAL A 293 -7.66 -7.86 -1.40
CA VAL A 293 -6.50 -7.95 -0.50
C VAL A 293 -6.89 -8.45 0.90
N LEU A 294 -8.19 -8.48 1.21
CA LEU A 294 -8.73 -8.98 2.47
C LEU A 294 -9.10 -10.46 2.33
N GLY A 295 -8.53 -11.32 3.19
CA GLY A 295 -8.82 -12.76 3.20
C GLY A 295 -7.87 -13.62 2.34
N THR A 296 -6.95 -13.00 1.60
CA THR A 296 -5.71 -13.66 1.20
C THR A 296 -4.78 -13.63 2.41
N SER A 297 -4.64 -14.76 3.10
CA SER A 297 -3.68 -14.90 4.18
C SER A 297 -2.26 -14.73 3.62
N ALA A 298 -1.76 -13.51 3.60
CA ALA A 298 -0.34 -13.28 3.75
C ALA A 298 -0.01 -13.57 5.23
N PRO A 299 0.93 -14.48 5.53
CA PRO A 299 1.32 -14.71 6.90
C PRO A 299 1.85 -13.40 7.50
N VAL A 300 1.36 -13.08 8.69
CA VAL A 300 2.04 -12.15 9.60
C VAL A 300 3.44 -12.74 9.82
N ALA A 301 4.47 -12.01 9.40
CA ALA A 301 5.85 -12.35 9.71
C ALA A 301 6.12 -12.19 11.21
#